data_AF-A0A6J8B549-F1
#
_entry.id   AF-A0A6J8B549-F1
#
_cell.length_a   1.000
_cell.length_b   1.000
_cell.length_c   1.000
_cell.angle_alpha   90.00
_cell.angle_beta   90.00
_cell.angle_gamma   90.00
#
_symmetry.space_group_name_H-M   'P 1'
#
loop_
_entity.id
_entity.type
_entity.pdbx_description
1 polymer ?
#
loop_
_entity_poly.entity_id
_entity_poly.type
_entity_poly.pdbx_seq_one_letter_code
_entity_poly.pdbx_strand_id
1 'polypeptide(L)'
;MIHYFIDFLSKTAANLKTIYGNKLEIQPIGEDYMVALRKVKTMTDKKIIVWFGSLQSLSYEKQLDVLLEIRNTMQVDDKLLITFDVTDTSRKDIIELSYLDPEGYSENFYLNSTHRLNREINANVDISKFKIKNELVANSKSDNCSFVNVWIEAIENSEVHIVLTDNNLLTYVLTTANLDAKRKDFDKLTQKYKRQYWYRCQEELVNFSDNDPNQFWRRIGQIGIGNERQIRIPNEVTLDDGTITNNLETILSKWKSSFHSLLNPNVNAEYNKVENCNIKENIICIDLDKEITIDEVHKVVMNAKNCKSAGIDLIQAELCKNISIISILHKLFNLCFSSGNVPNMWNKGIITPIPKCSTSNPRDPLSYRGITLAPFAYKMYCSILNERLVKWLDEREIINNEQNGFMKGKSTIDHISTITLIIETRKKCKLSTYVAFIDFKKAYDSINRVFLFNKLENLEGATYYTRIISE
;
A
#
# COMPACT_ATOMS: atom_id res chain seq x y z
N MET A 1 -9.44 20.78 -9.33
CA MET A 1 -10.32 19.64 -9.64
C MET A 1 -10.54 19.49 -11.14
N ILE A 2 -10.82 20.57 -11.88
CA ILE A 2 -11.04 20.57 -13.35
C ILE A 2 -9.81 20.08 -14.15
N HIS A 3 -8.58 20.50 -13.81
CA HIS A 3 -7.37 20.02 -14.52
C HIS A 3 -7.14 18.50 -14.42
N TYR A 4 -7.45 17.89 -13.28
CA TYR A 4 -7.31 16.44 -13.08
C TYR A 4 -8.31 15.63 -13.94
N PHE A 5 -9.47 16.21 -14.24
CA PHE A 5 -10.52 15.55 -15.01
C PHE A 5 -10.21 15.56 -16.51
N ILE A 6 -9.61 16.65 -17.00
CA ILE A 6 -9.17 16.80 -18.40
C ILE A 6 -8.03 15.81 -18.72
N ASP A 7 -7.09 15.62 -17.80
CA ASP A 7 -6.00 14.63 -17.97
C ASP A 7 -6.53 13.19 -17.99
N PHE A 8 -7.52 12.86 -17.15
CA PHE A 8 -8.13 11.54 -17.12
C PHE A 8 -8.87 11.20 -18.42
N LEU A 9 -9.68 12.12 -18.94
CA LEU A 9 -10.43 11.93 -20.19
C LEU A 9 -9.49 11.81 -21.39
N SER A 10 -8.44 12.64 -21.44
CA SER A 10 -7.43 12.60 -22.51
C SER A 10 -6.67 11.26 -22.50
N LYS A 11 -6.28 10.78 -21.32
CA LYS A 11 -5.60 9.48 -21.17
C LYS A 11 -6.51 8.30 -21.51
N THR A 12 -7.79 8.36 -21.13
CA THR A 12 -8.77 7.32 -21.44
C THR A 12 -9.04 7.25 -22.96
N ALA A 13 -9.18 8.41 -23.61
CA ALA A 13 -9.33 8.49 -25.06
C ALA A 13 -8.10 7.93 -25.79
N ALA A 14 -6.88 8.24 -25.32
CA ALA A 14 -5.65 7.69 -25.87
C ALA A 14 -5.60 6.16 -25.75
N ASN A 15 -5.94 5.60 -24.58
CA ASN A 15 -5.97 4.15 -24.36
C ASN A 15 -6.98 3.44 -25.27
N LEU A 16 -8.20 4.00 -25.39
CA LEU A 16 -9.21 3.44 -26.27
C LEU A 16 -8.78 3.51 -27.74
N LYS A 17 -8.08 4.58 -28.14
CA LYS A 17 -7.48 4.67 -29.49
C LYS A 17 -6.38 3.64 -29.72
N THR A 18 -5.60 3.28 -28.70
CA THR A 18 -4.62 2.18 -28.79
C THR A 18 -5.32 0.82 -28.97
N ILE A 19 -6.44 0.59 -28.31
CA ILE A 19 -7.19 -0.68 -28.37
C ILE A 19 -7.92 -0.85 -29.71
N TYR A 20 -8.63 0.19 -30.15
CA TYR A 20 -9.53 0.11 -31.31
C TYR A 20 -8.91 0.67 -32.60
N GLY A 21 -7.75 1.32 -32.52
CA GLY A 21 -7.03 1.87 -33.67
C GLY A 21 -7.88 2.89 -34.45
N ASN A 22 -7.84 2.81 -35.78
CA ASN A 22 -8.61 3.68 -36.67
C ASN A 22 -10.07 3.22 -36.86
N LYS A 23 -10.52 2.18 -36.15
CA LYS A 23 -11.90 1.66 -36.27
C LYS A 23 -12.91 2.55 -35.55
N LEU A 24 -12.46 3.41 -34.64
CA LEU A 24 -13.31 4.31 -33.86
C LEU A 24 -12.62 5.67 -33.70
N GLU A 25 -13.32 6.73 -34.05
CA GLU A 25 -12.88 8.10 -33.73
C GLU A 25 -13.33 8.46 -32.31
N ILE A 26 -12.38 8.83 -31.45
CA ILE A 26 -12.63 9.11 -30.04
C ILE A 26 -12.14 10.52 -29.74
N GLN A 27 -13.08 11.42 -29.46
CA GLN A 27 -12.81 12.81 -29.10
C GLN A 27 -13.29 13.08 -27.66
N PRO A 28 -12.38 13.31 -26.70
CA PRO A 28 -12.77 13.62 -25.33
C PRO A 28 -13.32 15.05 -25.21
N ILE A 29 -14.45 15.22 -24.52
CA ILE A 29 -15.03 16.53 -24.18
C ILE A 29 -15.06 16.65 -22.66
N GLY A 30 -14.10 17.38 -22.08
CA GLY A 30 -14.00 17.60 -20.64
C GLY A 30 -14.75 18.86 -20.20
N GLU A 31 -16.08 18.79 -20.13
CA GLU A 31 -16.96 19.92 -19.78
C GLU A 31 -18.10 19.47 -18.88
N ASP A 32 -18.88 20.42 -18.35
CA ASP A 32 -20.19 20.14 -17.75
C ASP A 32 -21.13 19.45 -18.75
N TYR A 33 -21.98 18.53 -18.27
CA TYR A 33 -22.89 17.75 -19.11
C TYR A 33 -23.74 18.60 -20.06
N MET A 34 -24.26 19.74 -19.58
CA MET A 34 -25.10 20.61 -20.40
C MET A 34 -24.30 21.34 -21.47
N VAL A 35 -23.05 21.70 -21.16
CA VAL A 35 -22.13 22.31 -22.13
C VAL A 35 -21.70 21.29 -23.17
N ALA A 36 -21.44 20.05 -22.78
CA ALA A 36 -21.08 18.96 -23.68
C ALA A 36 -22.24 18.60 -24.64
N LEU A 37 -23.47 18.49 -24.14
CA LEU A 37 -24.66 18.20 -24.95
C LEU A 37 -24.86 19.24 -26.07
N ARG A 38 -24.65 20.53 -25.77
CA ARG A 38 -24.74 21.60 -26.78
C ARG A 38 -23.68 21.47 -27.88
N LYS A 39 -22.48 20.98 -27.56
CA LYS A 39 -21.44 20.69 -28.57
C LYS A 39 -21.82 19.49 -29.44
N VAL A 40 -22.46 18.47 -28.87
CA VAL A 40 -22.91 17.27 -29.61
C VAL A 40 -24.11 17.57 -30.54
N LYS A 41 -24.88 18.63 -30.23
CA LYS A 41 -25.98 19.10 -31.08
C LYS A 41 -25.56 19.43 -32.51
N THR A 42 -24.35 19.97 -32.70
CA THR A 42 -23.87 20.39 -34.03
C THR A 42 -23.40 19.22 -34.90
N MET A 43 -23.34 18.00 -34.35
CA MET A 43 -22.97 16.80 -35.11
C MET A 43 -24.18 16.29 -35.92
N THR A 44 -23.96 15.99 -37.20
CA THR A 44 -25.01 15.62 -38.17
C THR A 44 -25.15 14.11 -38.38
N ASP A 45 -24.16 13.32 -37.99
CA ASP A 45 -24.21 11.87 -38.10
C ASP A 45 -25.18 11.26 -37.06
N LYS A 46 -25.59 10.01 -37.30
CA LYS A 46 -26.42 9.25 -36.36
C LYS A 46 -25.68 9.06 -35.04
N LYS A 47 -26.30 9.48 -33.95
CA LYS A 47 -25.71 9.49 -32.61
C LYS A 47 -26.29 8.39 -31.73
N ILE A 48 -25.43 7.83 -30.88
CA ILE A 48 -25.84 7.10 -29.68
C ILE A 48 -25.34 7.89 -28.49
N ILE A 49 -26.27 8.47 -27.72
CA ILE A 49 -25.94 9.14 -26.46
C ILE A 49 -26.01 8.10 -25.35
N VAL A 50 -24.91 7.89 -24.65
CA VAL A 50 -24.85 6.98 -23.51
C VAL A 50 -24.66 7.79 -22.22
N TRP A 51 -25.62 7.70 -21.31
CA TRP A 51 -25.63 8.45 -20.06
C TRP A 51 -25.37 7.53 -18.86
N PHE A 52 -24.20 7.67 -18.25
CA PHE A 52 -23.73 6.89 -17.10
C PHE A 52 -23.79 7.65 -15.77
N GLY A 53 -24.82 8.46 -15.55
CA GLY A 53 -25.01 9.25 -14.33
C GLY A 53 -26.34 8.96 -13.65
N SER A 54 -26.38 9.12 -12.32
CA SER A 54 -27.58 8.99 -11.48
C SER A 54 -28.59 10.12 -11.77
N LEU A 55 -29.25 10.12 -12.93
CA LEU A 55 -30.25 11.14 -13.30
C LEU A 55 -31.30 11.30 -12.20
N GLN A 56 -31.67 10.19 -11.55
CA GLN A 56 -32.59 10.11 -10.42
C GLN A 56 -32.13 10.84 -9.15
N SER A 57 -30.85 11.21 -9.02
CA SER A 57 -30.34 12.00 -7.89
C SER A 57 -30.57 13.51 -8.07
N LEU A 58 -31.09 13.95 -9.22
CA LEU A 58 -31.49 15.33 -9.47
C LEU A 58 -32.96 15.55 -9.06
N SER A 59 -33.35 16.79 -8.77
CA SER A 59 -34.77 17.11 -8.54
C SER A 59 -35.59 16.85 -9.81
N TYR A 60 -36.88 16.53 -9.66
CA TYR A 60 -37.77 16.23 -10.80
C TYR A 60 -37.72 17.29 -11.91
N GLU A 61 -37.73 18.57 -11.54
CA GLU A 61 -37.60 19.70 -12.47
C GLU A 61 -36.28 19.64 -13.26
N LYS A 62 -35.16 19.36 -12.57
CA LYS A 62 -33.85 19.22 -13.21
C LYS A 62 -33.72 17.96 -14.06
N GLN A 63 -34.38 16.86 -13.68
CA GLN A 63 -34.45 15.65 -14.50
C GLN A 63 -35.15 15.96 -15.83
N LEU A 64 -36.28 16.67 -15.76
CA LEU A 64 -37.02 17.09 -16.93
C LEU A 64 -36.18 18.01 -17.82
N ASP A 65 -35.50 19.01 -17.23
CA ASP A 65 -34.63 19.93 -17.97
C ASP A 65 -33.50 19.19 -18.72
N VAL A 66 -32.84 18.24 -18.05
CA VAL A 66 -31.77 17.43 -18.66
C VAL A 66 -32.32 16.55 -19.79
N LEU A 67 -33.46 15.88 -19.58
CA LEU A 67 -34.07 15.03 -20.61
C LEU A 67 -34.58 15.85 -21.81
N LEU A 68 -35.12 17.03 -21.57
CA LEU A 68 -35.51 17.97 -22.62
C LEU A 68 -34.29 18.45 -23.41
N GLU A 69 -33.19 18.77 -22.75
CA GLU A 69 -31.95 19.14 -23.44
C GLU A 69 -31.42 17.98 -24.28
N ILE A 70 -31.34 16.75 -23.73
CA ILE A 70 -30.94 15.56 -24.49
C ILE A 70 -31.84 15.41 -25.73
N ARG A 71 -33.16 15.46 -25.56
CA ARG A 71 -34.11 15.40 -26.68
C ARG A 71 -33.85 16.48 -27.73
N ASN A 72 -33.60 17.72 -27.30
CA ASN A 72 -33.31 18.85 -28.19
C ASN A 72 -31.98 18.73 -28.95
N THR A 73 -31.11 17.80 -28.54
CA THR A 73 -29.84 17.49 -29.22
C THR A 73 -29.89 16.29 -30.16
N MET A 74 -30.97 15.51 -30.09
CA MET A 74 -31.16 14.27 -30.85
C MET A 74 -32.00 14.46 -32.11
N GLN A 75 -31.72 13.63 -33.12
CA GLN A 75 -32.50 13.47 -34.35
C GLN A 75 -33.34 12.19 -34.31
N VAL A 76 -34.25 12.01 -35.29
CA VAL A 76 -35.24 10.91 -35.32
C VAL A 76 -34.62 9.51 -35.25
N ASP A 77 -33.42 9.32 -35.80
CA ASP A 77 -32.72 8.03 -35.84
C ASP A 77 -31.68 7.85 -34.73
N ASP A 78 -31.49 8.85 -33.87
CA ASP A 78 -30.54 8.78 -32.77
C ASP A 78 -31.04 7.81 -31.68
N LYS A 79 -30.10 7.21 -30.96
CA LYS A 79 -30.39 6.32 -29.84
C LYS A 79 -29.91 6.93 -28.54
N LEU A 80 -30.68 6.71 -27.48
CA LEU A 80 -30.34 7.11 -26.13
C LEU A 80 -30.28 5.87 -25.27
N LEU A 81 -29.09 5.60 -24.71
CA LEU A 81 -28.87 4.55 -23.74
C LEU A 81 -28.63 5.23 -22.39
N ILE A 82 -29.63 5.20 -21.51
CA ILE A 82 -29.52 5.73 -20.16
C ILE A 82 -29.43 4.56 -19.19
N THR A 83 -28.46 4.62 -18.28
CA THR A 83 -28.49 3.76 -17.10
C THR A 83 -29.29 4.46 -16.01
N PHE A 84 -30.35 3.81 -15.53
CA PHE A 84 -31.04 4.21 -14.32
C PHE A 84 -30.47 3.38 -13.18
N ASP A 85 -29.91 4.04 -12.17
CA ASP A 85 -29.56 3.36 -10.93
C ASP A 85 -30.75 3.49 -9.98
N VAL A 86 -31.25 2.36 -9.46
CA VAL A 86 -32.49 2.35 -8.68
C VAL A 86 -32.16 2.75 -7.25
N THR A 87 -32.11 4.05 -6.98
CA THR A 87 -31.91 4.58 -5.62
C THR A 87 -33.23 4.87 -4.91
N ASP A 88 -34.39 4.59 -5.53
CA ASP A 88 -35.68 4.79 -4.87
C ASP A 88 -35.93 3.68 -3.83
N THR A 89 -35.52 3.97 -2.60
CA THR A 89 -35.70 3.12 -1.42
C THR A 89 -37.16 2.89 -1.05
N SER A 90 -38.13 3.54 -1.72
CA SER A 90 -39.56 3.39 -1.45
C SER A 90 -40.23 2.22 -2.18
N ARG A 91 -39.61 1.69 -3.26
CA ARG A 91 -40.15 0.60 -4.10
C ARG A 91 -39.30 -0.66 -3.97
N LYS A 92 -39.40 -1.26 -2.79
CA LYS A 92 -38.68 -2.48 -2.36
C LYS A 92 -38.77 -3.63 -3.38
N ASP A 93 -39.93 -3.80 -4.02
CA ASP A 93 -40.24 -4.84 -5.00
C ASP A 93 -39.35 -4.77 -6.25
N ILE A 94 -39.01 -3.58 -6.72
CA ILE A 94 -38.22 -3.39 -7.96
C ILE A 94 -36.73 -3.55 -7.71
N ILE A 95 -36.23 -3.06 -6.56
CA ILE A 95 -34.84 -3.29 -6.13
C ILE A 95 -34.63 -4.79 -5.93
N GLU A 96 -35.57 -5.46 -5.25
CA GLU A 96 -35.54 -6.90 -5.09
C GLU A 96 -35.48 -7.59 -6.47
N LEU A 97 -36.40 -7.34 -7.39
CA LEU A 97 -36.37 -7.98 -8.72
C LEU A 97 -35.08 -7.73 -9.53
N SER A 98 -34.44 -6.58 -9.37
CA SER A 98 -33.21 -6.21 -10.11
C SER A 98 -31.95 -6.93 -9.61
N TYR A 99 -31.95 -7.40 -8.36
CA TYR A 99 -30.81 -8.08 -7.73
C TYR A 99 -31.13 -9.54 -7.32
N LEU A 100 -32.40 -9.93 -7.32
CA LEU A 100 -32.87 -11.28 -6.99
C LEU A 100 -32.75 -12.26 -8.16
N ASP A 101 -32.50 -11.76 -9.38
CA ASP A 101 -32.22 -12.57 -10.56
C ASP A 101 -33.18 -13.78 -10.75
N PRO A 102 -34.50 -13.54 -10.84
CA PRO A 102 -35.51 -14.60 -10.87
C PRO A 102 -35.38 -15.56 -12.06
N GLU A 103 -34.61 -15.19 -13.09
CA GLU A 103 -34.33 -15.98 -14.29
C GLU A 103 -32.92 -16.63 -14.30
N GLY A 104 -32.08 -16.42 -13.28
CA GLY A 104 -30.81 -17.14 -13.07
C GLY A 104 -29.58 -16.65 -13.87
N TYR A 105 -29.58 -15.45 -14.42
CA TYR A 105 -28.46 -14.90 -15.20
C TYR A 105 -27.28 -14.42 -14.35
N SER A 106 -27.56 -13.73 -13.25
CA SER A 106 -26.59 -13.31 -12.23
C SER A 106 -26.07 -14.49 -11.42
N GLU A 107 -26.89 -15.53 -11.19
CA GLU A 107 -26.47 -16.74 -10.51
C GLU A 107 -25.32 -17.46 -11.24
N ASN A 108 -25.44 -17.60 -12.55
CA ASN A 108 -24.37 -18.13 -13.39
C ASN A 108 -23.07 -17.30 -13.31
N PHE A 109 -23.18 -15.97 -13.15
CA PHE A 109 -22.02 -15.10 -12.97
C PHE A 109 -21.32 -15.33 -11.62
N TYR A 110 -22.07 -15.45 -10.52
CA TYR A 110 -21.49 -15.69 -9.18
C TYR A 110 -20.89 -17.10 -9.07
N LEU A 111 -21.55 -18.12 -9.63
CA LEU A 111 -21.05 -19.51 -9.65
C LEU A 111 -19.81 -19.70 -10.54
N ASN A 112 -19.57 -18.81 -11.51
CA ASN A 112 -18.35 -18.82 -12.32
C ASN A 112 -17.08 -18.69 -11.46
N SER A 113 -17.13 -17.97 -10.34
CA SER A 113 -16.00 -17.89 -9.41
C SER A 113 -15.65 -19.25 -8.82
N THR A 114 -16.64 -20.07 -8.49
CA THR A 114 -16.47 -21.44 -7.99
C THR A 114 -15.98 -22.40 -9.07
N HIS A 115 -16.47 -22.26 -10.30
CA HIS A 115 -15.92 -22.98 -11.46
C HIS A 115 -14.44 -22.68 -11.69
N ARG A 116 -14.04 -21.41 -11.54
CA ARG A 116 -12.64 -21.00 -11.65
C ARG A 116 -11.78 -21.53 -10.51
N LEU A 117 -12.30 -21.59 -9.27
CA LEU A 117 -11.59 -22.24 -8.16
C LEU A 117 -11.31 -23.72 -8.47
N ASN A 118 -12.31 -24.47 -8.94
CA ASN A 118 -12.11 -25.88 -9.29
C ASN A 118 -11.07 -26.06 -10.41
N ARG A 119 -11.12 -25.20 -11.44
CA ARG A 119 -10.23 -25.28 -12.60
C ARG A 119 -8.81 -24.78 -12.33
N GLU A 120 -8.65 -23.66 -11.61
CA GLU A 120 -7.38 -22.93 -11.52
C GLU A 120 -6.55 -23.33 -10.30
N ILE A 121 -7.16 -23.90 -9.26
CA ILE A 121 -6.46 -24.33 -8.04
C ILE A 121 -6.74 -25.81 -7.68
N ASN A 122 -7.25 -26.61 -8.63
CA ASN A 122 -7.65 -28.02 -8.42
C ASN A 122 -8.59 -28.22 -7.22
N ALA A 123 -9.47 -27.25 -6.94
CA ALA A 123 -10.50 -27.44 -5.93
C ALA A 123 -11.55 -28.47 -6.41
N ASN A 124 -12.19 -29.15 -5.47
CA ASN A 124 -13.24 -30.14 -5.76
C ASN A 124 -14.59 -29.72 -5.14
N VAL A 125 -14.98 -28.47 -5.37
CA VAL A 125 -16.23 -27.91 -4.86
C VAL A 125 -17.38 -28.34 -5.76
N ASP A 126 -18.24 -29.22 -5.28
CA ASP A 126 -19.43 -29.64 -6.02
C ASP A 126 -20.49 -28.52 -6.02
N ILE A 127 -20.57 -27.80 -7.14
CA ILE A 127 -21.44 -26.62 -7.30
C ILE A 127 -22.92 -27.00 -7.16
N SER A 128 -23.31 -28.24 -7.46
CA SER A 128 -24.69 -28.70 -7.31
C SER A 128 -25.18 -28.73 -5.84
N LYS A 129 -24.26 -28.62 -4.88
CA LYS A 129 -24.54 -28.59 -3.44
C LYS A 129 -24.65 -27.18 -2.86
N PHE A 130 -24.64 -26.15 -3.70
CA PHE A 130 -24.69 -24.75 -3.28
C PHE A 130 -25.81 -24.02 -4.01
N LYS A 131 -26.48 -23.11 -3.30
CA LYS A 131 -27.47 -22.19 -3.86
C LYS A 131 -27.09 -20.76 -3.53
N ILE A 132 -27.44 -19.82 -4.39
CA ILE A 132 -27.28 -18.41 -4.06
C ILE A 132 -28.42 -17.96 -3.15
N LYS A 133 -28.06 -17.17 -2.15
CA LYS A 133 -28.96 -16.44 -1.29
C LYS A 133 -28.66 -14.97 -1.32
N ASN A 134 -29.70 -14.19 -1.09
CA ASN A 134 -29.62 -12.75 -1.05
C ASN A 134 -30.63 -12.20 -0.03
N GLU A 135 -30.33 -11.01 0.48
CA GLU A 135 -31.16 -10.32 1.45
C GLU A 135 -31.05 -8.81 1.25
N LEU A 136 -32.19 -8.14 1.09
CA LEU A 136 -32.26 -6.69 1.06
C LEU A 136 -32.18 -6.14 2.50
N VAL A 137 -31.15 -5.35 2.77
CA VAL A 137 -31.01 -4.57 3.99
C VAL A 137 -31.56 -3.18 3.74
N ALA A 138 -32.81 -2.97 4.16
CA ALA A 138 -33.47 -1.67 4.06
C ALA A 138 -32.94 -0.72 5.15
N ASN A 139 -32.48 0.47 4.76
CA ASN A 139 -32.03 1.49 5.72
C ASN A 139 -33.16 2.51 5.93
N SER A 140 -33.56 2.71 7.19
CA SER A 140 -34.70 3.57 7.55
C SER A 140 -34.35 5.04 7.78
N LYS A 141 -33.07 5.41 7.62
CA LYS A 141 -32.58 6.79 7.77
C LYS A 141 -32.34 7.42 6.40
N SER A 142 -32.78 8.68 6.22
CA SER A 142 -32.71 9.45 4.96
C SER A 142 -31.30 9.59 4.37
N ASP A 143 -30.27 9.41 5.19
CA ASP A 143 -28.89 9.74 4.81
C ASP A 143 -28.09 8.52 4.34
N ASN A 144 -28.66 7.31 4.37
CA ASN A 144 -27.99 6.07 3.95
C ASN A 144 -28.84 5.27 2.96
N CYS A 145 -28.20 4.72 1.93
CA CYS A 145 -28.86 3.85 0.95
C CYS A 145 -29.13 2.45 1.51
N SER A 146 -30.25 1.84 1.10
CA SER A 146 -30.48 0.40 1.23
C SER A 146 -29.52 -0.37 0.33
N PHE A 147 -29.18 -1.62 0.68
CA PHE A 147 -28.28 -2.46 -0.11
C PHE A 147 -28.72 -3.93 -0.08
N VAL A 148 -28.29 -4.72 -1.07
CA VAL A 148 -28.59 -6.17 -1.14
C VAL A 148 -27.31 -6.95 -0.83
N ASN A 149 -27.37 -7.80 0.18
CA ASN A 149 -26.34 -8.81 0.43
C ASN A 149 -26.58 -10.00 -0.49
N VAL A 150 -25.52 -10.55 -1.10
CA VAL A 150 -25.57 -11.78 -1.91
C VAL A 150 -24.47 -12.72 -1.44
N TRP A 151 -24.79 -13.99 -1.18
CA TRP A 151 -23.85 -15.02 -0.75
C TRP A 151 -24.26 -16.41 -1.27
N ILE A 152 -23.36 -17.38 -1.17
CA ILE A 152 -23.62 -18.76 -1.58
C ILE A 152 -23.81 -19.61 -0.30
N GLU A 153 -24.93 -20.32 -0.20
CA GLU A 153 -25.30 -21.19 0.92
C GLU A 153 -25.23 -22.66 0.48
N ALA A 154 -24.59 -23.52 1.27
CA ALA A 154 -24.60 -24.97 1.04
C ALA A 154 -26.00 -25.54 1.31
N ILE A 155 -26.51 -26.35 0.38
CA ILE A 155 -27.86 -26.92 0.40
C ILE A 155 -27.93 -28.15 1.33
N GLU A 156 -26.79 -28.84 1.53
CA GLU A 156 -26.65 -29.99 2.43
C GLU A 156 -25.38 -29.87 3.29
N ASN A 157 -25.41 -30.48 4.47
CA ASN A 157 -24.22 -30.62 5.32
C ASN A 157 -23.14 -31.39 4.56
N SER A 158 -22.17 -30.67 4.02
CA SER A 158 -21.09 -31.24 3.22
C SER A 158 -19.79 -31.19 4.01
N GLU A 159 -19.13 -32.34 4.18
CA GLU A 159 -17.77 -32.39 4.71
C GLU A 159 -16.79 -31.91 3.62
N VAL A 160 -16.03 -30.86 3.92
CA VAL A 160 -14.99 -30.34 3.03
C VAL A 160 -13.64 -30.84 3.52
N HIS A 161 -13.05 -31.78 2.78
CA HIS A 161 -11.69 -32.25 3.03
C HIS A 161 -10.68 -31.37 2.32
N ILE A 162 -9.89 -30.61 3.07
CA ILE A 162 -8.77 -29.84 2.52
C ILE A 162 -7.50 -30.65 2.73
N VAL A 163 -7.00 -31.26 1.65
CA VAL A 163 -5.71 -31.95 1.65
C VAL A 163 -4.63 -30.90 1.36
N LEU A 164 -3.82 -30.59 2.38
CA LEU A 164 -2.59 -29.85 2.18
C LEU A 164 -1.49 -30.87 1.86
N THR A 165 -0.88 -30.74 0.69
CA THR A 165 0.27 -31.54 0.28
C THR A 165 1.44 -31.22 1.20
N ASP A 166 1.59 -32.04 2.25
CA ASP A 166 2.83 -32.45 2.94
C ASP A 166 2.46 -33.22 4.21
N ASN A 167 1.86 -34.41 4.03
CA ASN A 167 1.67 -35.52 4.98
C ASN A 167 1.26 -35.26 6.46
N ASN A 168 0.84 -34.06 6.85
CA ASN A 168 0.17 -33.81 8.11
C ASN A 168 -1.31 -33.58 7.86
N LEU A 169 -2.09 -34.66 8.00
CA LEU A 169 -3.56 -34.60 7.98
C LEU A 169 -4.05 -33.90 9.25
N LEU A 170 -4.45 -32.64 9.12
CA LEU A 170 -5.27 -31.96 10.11
C LEU A 170 -6.73 -32.04 9.68
N THR A 171 -7.47 -32.98 10.26
CA THR A 171 -8.90 -33.14 10.00
C THR A 171 -9.70 -32.11 10.79
N TYR A 172 -10.33 -31.16 10.10
CA TYR A 172 -11.31 -30.24 10.69
C TYR A 172 -12.67 -30.45 10.03
N VAL A 173 -13.64 -30.93 10.81
CA VAL A 173 -15.05 -31.04 10.40
C VAL A 173 -15.73 -29.71 10.72
N LEU A 174 -15.87 -28.85 9.71
CA LEU A 174 -16.60 -27.59 9.82
C LEU A 174 -18.02 -27.76 9.28
N THR A 175 -18.99 -27.82 10.20
CA THR A 175 -20.43 -27.68 9.87
C THR A 175 -20.87 -26.25 10.21
N THR A 176 -21.93 -25.76 9.56
CA THR A 176 -22.53 -24.44 9.86
C THR A 176 -23.01 -24.32 11.31
N ALA A 177 -23.45 -25.42 11.92
CA ALA A 177 -23.76 -25.50 13.36
C ALA A 177 -22.49 -25.43 14.27
N ASN A 178 -21.33 -25.87 13.77
CA ASN A 178 -20.06 -25.81 14.50
C ASN A 178 -19.35 -24.47 14.38
N LEU A 179 -19.62 -23.63 13.39
CA LEU A 179 -18.88 -22.38 13.21
C LEU A 179 -19.14 -21.37 14.34
N ASP A 180 -20.40 -21.15 14.71
CA ASP A 180 -20.74 -20.26 15.83
C ASP A 180 -20.36 -20.86 17.19
N ALA A 181 -20.45 -22.18 17.35
CA ALA A 181 -20.00 -22.87 18.56
C ALA A 181 -18.48 -22.83 18.70
N LYS A 182 -17.73 -23.10 17.62
CA LYS A 182 -16.25 -23.02 17.58
C LYS A 182 -15.75 -21.59 17.66
N ARG A 183 -16.47 -20.62 17.11
CA ARG A 183 -16.20 -19.19 17.27
C ARG A 183 -16.44 -18.76 18.71
N LYS A 184 -17.56 -19.14 19.34
CA LYS A 184 -17.78 -18.92 20.78
C LYS A 184 -16.73 -19.62 21.64
N ASP A 185 -16.32 -20.82 21.29
CA ASP A 185 -15.26 -21.55 22.01
C ASP A 185 -13.89 -20.90 21.80
N PHE A 186 -13.58 -20.44 20.59
CA PHE A 186 -12.38 -19.67 20.28
C PHE A 186 -12.36 -18.33 21.03
N ASP A 187 -13.48 -17.61 21.07
CA ASP A 187 -13.62 -16.36 21.81
C ASP A 187 -13.49 -16.61 23.32
N LYS A 188 -14.09 -17.68 23.84
CA LYS A 188 -13.94 -18.13 25.23
C LYS A 188 -12.50 -18.53 25.55
N LEU A 189 -11.83 -19.29 24.67
CA LEU A 189 -10.43 -19.69 24.81
C LEU A 189 -9.52 -18.47 24.77
N THR A 190 -9.74 -17.55 23.83
CA THR A 190 -8.99 -16.30 23.71
C THR A 190 -9.17 -15.44 24.95
N GLN A 191 -10.40 -15.29 25.46
CA GLN A 191 -10.66 -14.58 26.71
C GLN A 191 -10.04 -15.29 27.92
N LYS A 192 -10.07 -16.63 27.96
CA LYS A 192 -9.45 -17.44 29.02
C LYS A 192 -7.93 -17.28 29.01
N TYR A 193 -7.28 -17.43 27.86
CA TYR A 193 -5.83 -17.27 27.73
C TYR A 193 -5.38 -15.83 27.93
N LYS A 194 -6.15 -14.84 27.48
CA LYS A 194 -5.90 -13.43 27.79
C LYS A 194 -5.99 -13.18 29.30
N ARG A 195 -7.01 -13.72 29.98
CA ARG A 195 -7.10 -13.66 31.44
C ARG A 195 -5.95 -14.38 32.13
N GLN A 196 -5.58 -15.58 31.69
CA GLN A 196 -4.45 -16.34 32.25
C GLN A 196 -3.12 -15.62 32.04
N TYR A 197 -2.91 -14.99 30.88
CA TYR A 197 -1.75 -14.14 30.63
C TYR A 197 -1.71 -12.97 31.63
N TRP A 198 -2.84 -12.27 31.82
CA TRP A 198 -2.90 -11.18 32.80
C TRP A 198 -2.73 -11.66 34.24
N TYR A 199 -3.27 -12.81 34.62
CA TYR A 199 -3.04 -13.42 35.93
C TYR A 199 -1.57 -13.80 36.11
N ARG A 200 -0.90 -14.36 35.09
CA ARG A 200 0.55 -14.63 35.13
C ARG A 200 1.34 -13.35 35.27
N CYS A 201 1.03 -12.30 34.49
CA CYS A 201 1.68 -11.00 34.65
C CYS A 201 1.46 -10.43 36.06
N GLN A 202 0.26 -10.62 36.65
CA GLN A 202 -0.04 -10.17 38.00
C GLN A 202 0.69 -11.00 39.07
N GLU A 203 0.73 -12.33 38.95
CA GLU A 203 1.51 -13.19 39.85
C GLU A 203 3.01 -12.91 39.74
N GLU A 204 3.53 -12.72 38.52
CA GLU A 204 4.92 -12.32 38.29
C GLU A 204 5.23 -10.96 38.91
N LEU A 205 4.28 -10.02 38.93
CA LEU A 205 4.43 -8.72 39.60
C LEU A 205 4.34 -8.82 41.12
N VAL A 206 3.41 -9.63 41.65
CA VAL A 206 3.22 -9.83 43.10
C VAL A 206 4.41 -10.59 43.70
N ASN A 207 4.94 -11.56 42.95
CA ASN A 207 6.13 -12.33 43.32
C ASN A 207 7.43 -11.63 42.89
N PHE A 208 7.36 -10.42 42.35
CA PHE A 208 8.54 -9.64 41.97
C PHE A 208 9.20 -9.08 43.24
N SER A 209 10.19 -9.78 43.78
CA SER A 209 10.93 -9.39 44.98
C SER A 209 12.35 -8.93 44.66
N ASP A 210 12.51 -7.96 43.76
CA ASP A 210 13.83 -7.40 43.46
C ASP A 210 13.95 -5.96 43.97
N ASN A 211 15.11 -5.63 44.56
CA ASN A 211 15.42 -4.31 45.11
C ASN A 211 15.75 -3.25 44.02
N ASP A 212 15.42 -3.50 42.75
CA ASP A 212 15.68 -2.60 41.62
C ASP A 212 14.38 -1.93 41.11
N PRO A 213 14.14 -0.66 41.50
CA PRO A 213 12.96 0.10 41.07
C PRO A 213 12.86 0.26 39.56
N ASN A 214 13.98 0.25 38.81
CA ASN A 214 13.96 0.49 37.37
C ASN A 214 13.38 -0.69 36.60
N GLN A 215 13.66 -1.92 37.02
CA GLN A 215 13.02 -3.11 36.44
C GLN A 215 11.52 -3.15 36.73
N PHE A 216 11.12 -2.81 37.95
CA PHE A 216 9.71 -2.74 38.34
C PHE A 216 8.92 -1.78 37.43
N TRP A 217 9.39 -0.53 37.30
CA TRP A 217 8.73 0.47 36.45
C TRP A 217 8.75 0.11 34.96
N ARG A 218 9.81 -0.54 34.48
CA ARG A 218 9.88 -1.02 33.09
C ARG A 218 8.84 -2.10 32.80
N ARG A 219 8.60 -3.03 33.72
CA ARG A 219 7.57 -4.08 33.57
C ARG A 219 6.15 -3.50 33.68
N ILE A 220 5.91 -2.58 34.62
CA ILE A 220 4.65 -1.82 34.70
C ILE A 220 4.38 -1.03 33.41
N GLY A 221 5.42 -0.44 32.80
CA GLY A 221 5.32 0.24 31.51
C GLY A 221 4.93 -0.67 30.34
N GLN A 222 5.33 -1.95 30.37
CA GLN A 222 4.93 -2.96 29.37
C GLN A 222 3.48 -3.43 29.53
N ILE A 223 2.93 -3.31 30.74
CA ILE A 223 1.53 -3.67 31.10
C ILE A 223 0.53 -2.56 30.72
N GLY A 224 1.03 -1.41 30.26
CA GLY A 224 0.21 -0.35 29.64
C GLY A 224 -0.28 0.73 30.61
N ILE A 225 -0.13 0.55 31.93
CA ILE A 225 -0.59 1.51 32.96
C ILE A 225 0.33 2.76 33.04
N GLY A 226 1.54 2.70 32.46
CA GLY A 226 2.53 3.79 32.51
C GLY A 226 2.86 4.48 31.19
N ASN A 227 2.22 4.12 30.07
CA ASN A 227 2.62 4.54 28.72
C ASN A 227 1.61 5.43 27.98
N GLU A 228 0.74 6.14 28.70
CA GLU A 228 0.08 7.35 28.17
C GLU A 228 1.01 8.58 28.19
N ARG A 229 2.33 8.39 28.14
CA ARG A 229 3.19 9.38 27.48
C ARG A 229 2.93 9.28 25.98
N GLN A 230 1.73 9.67 25.55
CA GLN A 230 1.53 10.09 24.17
C GLN A 230 2.50 11.24 23.98
N ILE A 231 3.60 10.99 23.28
CA ILE A 231 4.42 12.03 22.67
C ILE A 231 3.49 12.68 21.64
N ARG A 232 2.61 13.56 22.10
CA ARG A 232 1.71 14.32 21.24
C ARG A 232 2.57 15.34 20.56
N ILE A 233 2.63 15.26 19.23
CA ILE A 233 3.03 16.39 18.41
C ILE A 233 2.13 17.56 18.87
N PRO A 234 2.71 18.66 19.36
CA PRO A 234 1.89 19.76 19.86
C PRO A 234 1.03 20.31 18.71
N ASN A 235 -0.20 20.73 19.03
CA ASN A 235 -1.06 21.46 18.11
C ASN A 235 -0.60 22.93 17.97
N GLU A 236 0.71 23.13 17.84
CA GLU A 236 1.38 24.41 17.72
C GLU A 236 2.63 24.25 16.84
N VAL A 237 2.94 25.26 16.04
CA VAL A 237 4.17 25.32 15.24
C VAL A 237 4.81 26.70 15.34
N THR A 238 6.14 26.75 15.32
CA THR A 238 6.89 28.01 15.19
C THR A 238 7.01 28.36 13.71
N LEU A 239 6.55 29.56 13.35
CA LEU A 239 6.66 30.12 12.01
C LEU A 239 8.07 30.70 11.78
N ASP A 240 8.37 31.04 10.52
CA ASP A 240 9.70 31.52 10.11
C ASP A 240 10.06 32.89 10.72
N ASP A 241 9.06 33.67 11.11
CA ASP A 241 9.20 34.94 11.83
C ASP A 241 9.37 34.76 13.36
N GLY A 242 9.40 33.51 13.85
CA GLY A 242 9.51 33.18 15.26
C GLY A 242 8.18 33.20 16.03
N THR A 243 7.07 33.57 15.39
CA THR A 243 5.74 33.53 16.03
C THR A 243 5.23 32.10 16.18
N ILE A 244 4.35 31.88 17.16
CA ILE A 244 3.73 30.57 17.41
C ILE A 244 2.27 30.65 16.97
N THR A 245 1.84 29.68 16.18
CA THR A 245 0.44 29.54 15.77
C THR A 245 -0.15 28.23 16.24
N ASN A 246 -1.43 28.26 16.59
CA ASN A 246 -2.27 27.10 16.93
C ASN A 246 -3.34 26.83 15.84
N ASN A 247 -3.28 27.55 14.71
CA ASN A 247 -4.19 27.33 13.60
C ASN A 247 -3.84 26.04 12.86
N LEU A 248 -4.79 25.11 12.78
CA LEU A 248 -4.57 23.77 12.21
C LEU A 248 -4.12 23.80 10.74
N GLU A 249 -4.68 24.68 9.92
CA GLU A 249 -4.35 24.79 8.50
C GLU A 249 -2.91 25.31 8.31
N THR A 250 -2.52 26.30 9.11
CA THR A 250 -1.15 26.83 9.14
C THR A 250 -0.15 25.79 9.67
N ILE A 251 -0.53 25.00 10.68
CA ILE A 251 0.29 23.90 11.19
C ILE A 251 0.52 22.86 10.07
N LEU A 252 -0.55 22.33 9.48
CA LEU A 252 -0.46 21.29 8.45
C LEU A 252 0.34 21.76 7.23
N SER A 253 0.14 23.01 6.80
CA SER A 253 0.90 23.60 5.69
C SER A 253 2.39 23.75 6.02
N LYS A 254 2.74 24.21 7.24
CA LYS A 254 4.14 24.31 7.69
C LYS A 254 4.84 22.96 7.79
N TRP A 255 4.15 21.94 8.30
CA TRP A 255 4.67 20.57 8.32
C TRP A 255 4.90 20.04 6.90
N LYS A 256 3.89 20.19 6.02
CA LYS A 256 3.99 19.77 4.62
C LYS A 256 5.14 20.46 3.90
N SER A 257 5.27 21.79 4.00
CA SER A 257 6.33 22.55 3.33
C SER A 257 7.72 22.18 3.86
N SER A 258 7.86 22.00 5.18
CA SER A 258 9.13 21.61 5.81
C SER A 258 9.63 20.25 5.33
N PHE A 259 8.76 19.23 5.32
CA PHE A 259 9.13 17.89 4.82
C PHE A 259 9.25 17.86 3.29
N HIS A 260 8.43 18.62 2.56
CA HIS A 260 8.54 18.70 1.11
C HIS A 260 9.88 19.28 0.67
N SER A 261 10.30 20.40 1.29
CA SER A 261 11.60 21.02 1.02
C SER A 261 12.77 20.14 1.45
N LEU A 262 12.61 19.41 2.57
CA LEU A 262 13.62 18.47 3.04
C LEU A 262 13.84 17.30 2.07
N LEU A 263 12.76 16.69 1.58
CA LEU A 263 12.80 15.47 0.76
C LEU A 263 13.00 15.76 -0.73
N ASN A 264 12.74 16.99 -1.16
CA ASN A 264 12.89 17.46 -2.54
C ASN A 264 13.71 18.75 -2.55
N PRO A 265 14.99 18.70 -2.14
CA PRO A 265 15.84 19.88 -2.18
C PRO A 265 15.96 20.36 -3.64
N ASN A 266 15.88 21.69 -3.84
CA ASN A 266 16.22 22.30 -5.12
C ASN A 266 17.72 22.12 -5.35
N VAL A 267 18.09 21.01 -5.97
CA VAL A 267 19.46 20.80 -6.44
C VAL A 267 19.64 21.76 -7.62
N ASN A 268 20.28 22.90 -7.36
CA ASN A 268 20.59 23.89 -8.38
C ASN A 268 21.21 23.22 -9.62
N ALA A 269 20.81 23.73 -10.79
CA ALA A 269 21.30 23.40 -12.13
C ALA A 269 22.83 23.57 -12.32
N GLU A 270 23.58 23.96 -11.29
CA GLU A 270 25.04 24.16 -11.32
C GLU A 270 25.85 22.86 -11.41
N TYR A 271 25.26 21.69 -11.10
CA TYR A 271 25.90 20.38 -11.25
C TYR A 271 25.58 19.66 -12.57
N ASN A 272 24.77 20.26 -13.45
CA ASN A 272 24.50 19.75 -14.81
C ASN A 272 25.72 19.83 -15.76
N LYS A 273 26.92 20.07 -15.21
CA LYS A 273 28.20 20.01 -15.93
C LYS A 273 28.90 18.65 -15.84
N VAL A 274 28.30 17.66 -15.17
CA VAL A 274 28.81 16.28 -15.30
C VAL A 274 28.38 15.77 -16.65
N GLU A 275 29.36 15.69 -17.53
CA GLU A 275 29.28 15.24 -18.92
C GLU A 275 28.31 14.08 -19.09
N ASN A 276 27.58 14.12 -20.21
CA ASN A 276 26.88 13.00 -20.80
C ASN A 276 27.74 11.74 -20.68
N CYS A 277 27.55 10.97 -19.61
CA CYS A 277 28.02 9.60 -19.56
C CYS A 277 27.17 8.91 -20.61
N ASN A 278 27.79 8.60 -21.75
CA ASN A 278 27.19 7.76 -22.78
C ASN A 278 26.49 6.62 -22.07
N ILE A 279 25.15 6.59 -22.15
CA ILE A 279 24.36 5.46 -21.67
C ILE A 279 24.97 4.27 -22.40
N LYS A 280 25.79 3.49 -21.69
CA LYS A 280 26.31 2.25 -22.23
C LYS A 280 25.08 1.42 -22.56
N GLU A 281 25.07 0.79 -23.74
CA GLU A 281 24.03 -0.16 -24.15
C GLU A 281 23.62 -1.03 -22.96
N ASN A 282 22.34 -1.40 -22.81
CA ASN A 282 21.83 -2.22 -21.70
C ASN A 282 22.73 -3.45 -21.48
N ILE A 283 23.76 -3.33 -20.64
CA ILE A 283 24.60 -4.44 -20.26
C ILE A 283 23.76 -5.21 -19.28
N ILE A 284 23.44 -6.46 -19.61
CA ILE A 284 22.69 -7.33 -18.72
C ILE A 284 23.67 -7.82 -17.66
N CYS A 285 23.45 -7.46 -16.41
CA CYS A 285 24.15 -8.05 -15.29
C CYS A 285 23.49 -9.38 -14.97
N ILE A 286 24.10 -10.47 -15.43
CA ILE A 286 23.56 -11.84 -15.30
C ILE A 286 23.13 -12.13 -13.85
N ASP A 287 23.83 -11.63 -12.84
CA ASP A 287 23.55 -11.93 -11.44
C ASP A 287 22.37 -11.13 -10.86
N LEU A 288 22.21 -9.87 -11.25
CA LEU A 288 21.16 -8.97 -10.73
C LEU A 288 19.86 -9.07 -11.52
N ASP A 289 19.95 -9.32 -12.83
CA ASP A 289 18.85 -9.21 -13.78
C ASP A 289 18.05 -10.52 -13.95
N LYS A 290 18.34 -11.56 -13.14
CA LYS A 290 17.54 -12.80 -13.13
C LYS A 290 16.14 -12.52 -12.62
N GLU A 291 15.17 -13.35 -13.03
CA GLU A 291 13.83 -13.30 -12.45
C GLU A 291 13.85 -13.48 -10.92
N ILE A 292 12.90 -12.85 -10.24
CA ILE A 292 12.71 -12.99 -8.80
C ILE A 292 12.22 -14.40 -8.53
N THR A 293 12.95 -15.15 -7.71
CA THR A 293 12.59 -16.52 -7.35
C THR A 293 11.53 -16.53 -6.24
N ILE A 294 10.72 -17.59 -6.18
CA ILE A 294 9.71 -17.72 -5.12
C ILE A 294 10.36 -17.83 -3.72
N ASP A 295 11.56 -18.40 -3.64
CA ASP A 295 12.32 -18.54 -2.40
C ASP A 295 12.77 -17.19 -1.84
N GLU A 296 13.17 -16.25 -2.71
CA GLU A 296 13.48 -14.87 -2.30
C GLU A 296 12.25 -14.20 -1.69
N VAL A 297 11.09 -14.35 -2.33
CA VAL A 297 9.81 -13.81 -1.83
C VAL A 297 9.45 -14.45 -0.50
N HIS A 298 9.51 -15.77 -0.42
CA HIS A 298 9.22 -16.53 0.79
C HIS A 298 10.12 -16.07 1.95
N LYS A 299 11.43 -15.96 1.69
CA LYS A 299 12.41 -15.52 2.67
C LYS A 299 12.10 -14.12 3.21
N VAL A 300 11.88 -13.12 2.36
CA VAL A 300 11.63 -11.74 2.83
C VAL A 300 10.31 -11.63 3.59
N VAL A 301 9.25 -12.32 3.14
CA VAL A 301 7.94 -12.32 3.78
C VAL A 301 8.00 -12.99 5.15
N MET A 302 8.66 -14.14 5.27
CA MET A 302 8.79 -14.84 6.55
C MET A 302 9.67 -14.09 7.55
N ASN A 303 10.71 -13.40 7.07
CA ASN A 303 11.60 -12.58 7.90
C ASN A 303 10.99 -11.22 8.28
N ALA A 304 9.91 -10.79 7.64
CA ALA A 304 9.23 -9.56 7.99
C ALA A 304 8.76 -9.62 9.46
N LYS A 305 9.10 -8.58 10.24
CA LYS A 305 8.78 -8.54 11.67
C LYS A 305 7.27 -8.40 11.89
N ASN A 306 6.74 -9.22 12.79
CA ASN A 306 5.35 -9.12 13.25
C ASN A 306 5.15 -7.85 14.12
N CYS A 307 3.89 -7.46 14.25
CA CYS A 307 3.37 -6.38 15.07
C CYS A 307 3.99 -5.02 14.72
N LYS A 308 4.27 -4.81 13.43
CA LYS A 308 4.75 -3.53 12.89
C LYS A 308 3.60 -2.77 12.25
N SER A 309 3.71 -1.43 12.28
CA SER A 309 2.73 -0.54 11.68
C SER A 309 2.61 -0.78 10.18
N ALA A 310 1.37 -0.85 9.69
CA ALA A 310 1.06 -0.98 8.28
C ALA A 310 1.30 0.35 7.53
N GLY A 311 1.47 0.26 6.22
CA GLY A 311 1.51 1.43 5.33
C GLY A 311 0.11 1.93 4.98
N ILE A 312 0.02 2.69 3.90
CA ILE A 312 -1.26 3.19 3.35
C ILE A 312 -2.20 2.05 2.88
N ASP A 313 -1.66 0.86 2.64
CA ASP A 313 -2.40 -0.35 2.27
C ASP A 313 -3.09 -1.03 3.46
N LEU A 314 -2.76 -0.64 4.70
CA LEU A 314 -3.28 -1.25 5.94
C LEU A 314 -2.96 -2.74 6.08
N ILE A 315 -1.98 -3.26 5.33
CA ILE A 315 -1.57 -4.66 5.37
C ILE A 315 -0.44 -4.85 6.40
N GLN A 316 -0.67 -5.74 7.36
CA GLN A 316 0.33 -6.19 8.33
C GLN A 316 1.07 -7.43 7.82
N ALA A 317 2.33 -7.60 8.25
CA ALA A 317 3.20 -8.65 7.75
C ALA A 317 2.65 -10.06 8.02
N GLU A 318 2.01 -10.26 9.16
CA GLU A 318 1.48 -11.56 9.62
C GLU A 318 0.39 -12.09 8.71
N LEU A 319 -0.41 -11.20 8.13
CA LEU A 319 -1.46 -11.58 7.19
C LEU A 319 -0.88 -12.15 5.90
N CYS A 320 0.37 -11.78 5.57
CA CYS A 320 1.04 -12.20 4.34
C CYS A 320 1.93 -13.44 4.50
N LYS A 321 2.10 -13.96 5.73
CA LYS A 321 2.92 -15.16 6.01
C LYS A 321 2.17 -16.45 5.67
N ASN A 322 1.74 -16.57 4.41
CA ASN A 322 1.08 -17.74 3.86
C ASN A 322 1.52 -17.96 2.41
N ILE A 323 1.64 -19.23 2.02
CA ILE A 323 2.16 -19.64 0.70
C ILE A 323 1.35 -19.08 -0.48
N SER A 324 0.03 -18.94 -0.34
CA SER A 324 -0.83 -18.40 -1.39
C SER A 324 -0.53 -16.93 -1.67
N ILE A 325 -0.31 -16.14 -0.62
CA ILE A 325 0.05 -14.72 -0.76
C ILE A 325 1.46 -14.59 -1.31
N ILE A 326 2.39 -15.44 -0.87
CA ILE A 326 3.76 -15.48 -1.40
C ILE A 326 3.75 -15.77 -2.91
N SER A 327 2.91 -16.70 -3.37
CA SER A 327 2.75 -16.99 -4.81
C SER A 327 2.20 -15.80 -5.60
N ILE A 328 1.22 -15.08 -5.04
CA ILE A 328 0.67 -13.86 -5.66
C ILE A 328 1.72 -12.74 -5.72
N LEU A 329 2.45 -12.52 -4.63
CA LEU A 329 3.52 -11.53 -4.55
C LEU A 329 4.65 -11.87 -5.52
N HIS A 330 4.99 -13.15 -5.68
CA HIS A 330 5.99 -13.61 -6.64
C HIS A 330 5.62 -13.25 -8.09
N LYS A 331 4.37 -13.50 -8.50
CA LYS A 331 3.88 -13.08 -9.82
C LYS A 331 3.89 -11.56 -9.98
N LEU A 332 3.42 -10.83 -8.96
CA LEU A 332 3.41 -9.37 -8.97
C LEU A 332 4.83 -8.79 -9.09
N PHE A 333 5.78 -9.30 -8.31
CA PHE A 333 7.14 -8.80 -8.28
C PHE A 333 7.87 -9.07 -9.60
N ASN A 334 7.67 -10.25 -10.21
CA ASN A 334 8.22 -10.50 -11.54
C ASN A 334 7.59 -9.64 -12.61
N LEU A 335 6.28 -9.37 -12.54
CA LEU A 335 5.65 -8.42 -13.46
C LEU A 335 6.22 -7.01 -13.30
N CYS A 336 6.42 -6.55 -12.06
CA CYS A 336 7.03 -5.24 -11.79
C CYS A 336 8.48 -5.19 -12.27
N PHE A 337 9.25 -6.24 -12.00
CA PHE A 337 10.65 -6.36 -12.42
C PHE A 337 10.75 -6.35 -13.94
N SER A 338 10.06 -7.27 -14.65
CA SER A 338 10.14 -7.39 -16.11
C SER A 338 9.65 -6.15 -16.84
N SER A 339 8.57 -5.52 -16.37
CA SER A 339 8.00 -4.33 -17.00
C SER A 339 8.70 -3.03 -16.63
N GLY A 340 9.48 -3.02 -15.54
CA GLY A 340 10.03 -1.80 -14.95
C GLY A 340 8.98 -0.84 -14.40
N ASN A 341 7.75 -1.30 -14.17
CA ASN A 341 6.67 -0.47 -13.68
C ASN A 341 6.14 -0.99 -12.35
N VAL A 342 5.94 -0.10 -11.38
CA VAL A 342 5.37 -0.42 -10.07
C VAL A 342 3.96 0.15 -9.89
N PRO A 343 3.11 -0.44 -9.04
CA PRO A 343 1.81 0.14 -8.71
C PRO A 343 1.93 1.56 -8.15
N ASN A 344 1.09 2.50 -8.63
CA ASN A 344 1.08 3.89 -8.17
C ASN A 344 0.97 4.07 -6.64
N MET A 345 0.40 3.08 -5.94
CA MET A 345 0.30 3.10 -4.48
C MET A 345 1.68 2.99 -3.80
N TRP A 346 2.65 2.33 -4.43
CA TRP A 346 4.02 2.16 -3.91
C TRP A 346 4.76 3.50 -3.81
N ASN A 347 4.37 4.46 -4.64
CA ASN A 347 4.88 5.83 -4.63
C ASN A 347 4.26 6.71 -3.53
N LYS A 348 3.41 6.14 -2.67
CA LYS A 348 2.76 6.82 -1.55
C LYS A 348 3.20 6.19 -0.24
N GLY A 349 3.55 7.04 0.73
CA GLY A 349 3.90 6.61 2.08
C GLY A 349 3.35 7.57 3.13
N ILE A 350 3.09 7.05 4.33
CA ILE A 350 2.62 7.86 5.47
C ILE A 350 3.85 8.26 6.28
N ILE A 351 4.14 9.57 6.34
CA ILE A 351 5.23 10.08 7.18
C ILE A 351 4.76 10.13 8.63
N THR A 352 5.39 9.33 9.48
CA THR A 352 5.18 9.33 10.93
C THR A 352 6.36 10.03 11.61
N PRO A 353 6.18 11.24 12.16
CA PRO A 353 7.28 11.99 12.77
C PRO A 353 7.59 11.48 14.19
N ILE A 354 8.88 11.28 14.46
CA ILE A 354 9.41 10.84 15.76
C ILE A 354 10.41 11.89 16.26
N PRO A 355 10.29 12.43 17.49
CA PRO A 355 11.24 13.43 17.99
C PRO A 355 12.69 12.95 17.89
N LYS A 356 13.61 13.84 17.51
CA LYS A 356 15.04 13.48 17.41
C LYS A 356 15.64 13.19 18.78
N CYS A 357 15.27 13.99 19.78
CA CYS A 357 15.67 13.92 21.18
C CYS A 357 14.50 14.36 22.07
N SER A 358 14.52 14.03 23.35
CA SER A 358 13.53 14.52 24.34
C SER A 358 13.61 16.03 24.57
N THR A 359 14.74 16.66 24.25
CA THR A 359 15.01 18.10 24.48
C THR A 359 14.86 18.97 23.23
N SER A 360 14.54 18.38 22.06
CA SER A 360 14.39 19.14 20.82
C SER A 360 13.10 19.97 20.83
N ASN A 361 13.10 21.12 20.15
CA ASN A 361 11.92 21.99 20.08
C ASN A 361 10.74 21.23 19.47
N PRO A 362 9.67 20.95 20.24
CA PRO A 362 8.57 20.14 19.75
C PRO A 362 7.70 20.91 18.73
N ARG A 363 7.86 22.23 18.61
CA ARG A 363 7.15 23.11 17.68
C ARG A 363 7.84 23.29 16.33
N ASP A 364 9.04 22.72 16.16
CA ASP A 364 9.75 22.73 14.88
C ASP A 364 9.59 21.36 14.19
N PRO A 365 8.95 21.29 13.00
CA PRO A 365 8.80 20.04 12.26
C PRO A 365 10.15 19.35 11.96
N LEU A 366 11.21 20.13 11.74
CA LEU A 366 12.54 19.60 11.42
C LEU A 366 13.30 19.05 12.63
N SER A 367 12.75 19.22 13.84
CA SER A 367 13.21 18.58 15.06
C SER A 367 12.73 17.13 15.19
N TYR A 368 11.91 16.64 14.24
CA TYR A 368 11.46 15.26 14.15
C TYR A 368 12.18 14.50 13.02
N ARG A 369 12.25 13.17 13.15
CA ARG A 369 12.60 12.22 12.10
C ARG A 369 11.30 11.77 11.42
N GLY A 370 11.13 12.06 10.13
CA GLY A 370 9.98 11.56 9.37
C GLY A 370 10.22 10.10 8.96
N ILE A 371 9.62 9.16 9.68
CA ILE A 371 9.68 7.74 9.31
C ILE A 371 8.55 7.43 8.34
N THR A 372 8.88 7.08 7.11
CA THR A 372 7.88 6.72 6.10
C THR A 372 7.39 5.29 6.28
N LEU A 373 6.09 5.12 6.53
CA LEU A 373 5.39 3.85 6.48
C LEU A 373 4.97 3.57 5.03
N ALA A 374 5.77 2.75 4.35
CA ALA A 374 5.52 2.34 2.98
C ALA A 374 4.62 1.07 2.92
N PRO A 375 3.91 0.82 1.79
CA PRO A 375 3.12 -0.39 1.59
C PRO A 375 3.92 -1.66 1.84
N PHE A 376 3.26 -2.71 2.32
CA PHE A 376 3.88 -4.00 2.62
C PHE A 376 4.54 -4.61 1.37
N ALA A 377 3.80 -4.72 0.26
CA ALA A 377 4.30 -5.33 -0.97
C ALA A 377 5.52 -4.57 -1.53
N TYR A 378 5.48 -3.23 -1.50
CA TYR A 378 6.62 -2.39 -1.89
C TYR A 378 7.85 -2.67 -1.02
N LYS A 379 7.67 -2.73 0.31
CA LYS A 379 8.76 -3.00 1.24
C LYS A 379 9.40 -4.37 1.00
N MET A 380 8.58 -5.39 0.71
CA MET A 380 9.08 -6.72 0.38
C MET A 380 9.84 -6.72 -0.95
N TYR A 381 9.32 -6.04 -1.97
CA TYR A 381 9.98 -5.87 -3.25
C TYR A 381 11.36 -5.19 -3.09
N CYS A 382 11.42 -4.04 -2.42
CA CYS A 382 12.68 -3.34 -2.13
C CYS A 382 13.64 -4.19 -1.29
N SER A 383 13.14 -5.01 -0.37
CA SER A 383 13.99 -5.90 0.44
C SER A 383 14.68 -6.95 -0.43
N ILE A 384 13.98 -7.54 -1.40
CA ILE A 384 14.57 -8.48 -2.37
C ILE A 384 15.63 -7.76 -3.18
N LEU A 385 15.30 -6.58 -3.71
CA LEU A 385 16.24 -5.84 -4.55
C LEU A 385 17.50 -5.43 -3.77
N ASN A 386 17.33 -5.03 -2.51
CA ASN A 386 18.43 -4.67 -1.65
C ASN A 386 19.31 -5.89 -1.30
N GLU A 387 18.71 -7.05 -0.99
CA GLU A 387 19.48 -8.26 -0.70
C GLU A 387 20.34 -8.71 -1.89
N ARG A 388 19.79 -8.65 -3.11
CA ARG A 388 20.53 -8.93 -4.35
C ARG A 388 21.69 -7.96 -4.56
N LEU A 389 21.42 -6.65 -4.42
CA LEU A 389 22.44 -5.61 -4.61
C LEU A 389 23.56 -5.73 -3.59
N VAL A 390 23.24 -5.90 -2.30
CA VAL A 390 24.23 -6.06 -1.25
C VAL A 390 25.08 -7.31 -1.48
N LYS A 391 24.46 -8.44 -1.83
CA LYS A 391 25.19 -9.67 -2.15
C LYS A 391 26.13 -9.46 -3.33
N TRP A 392 25.65 -8.83 -4.39
CA TRP A 392 26.43 -8.55 -5.59
C TRP A 392 27.64 -7.63 -5.32
N LEU A 393 27.45 -6.60 -4.49
CA LEU A 393 28.51 -5.68 -4.08
C LEU A 393 29.57 -6.37 -3.20
N ASP A 394 29.14 -7.29 -2.33
CA ASP A 394 30.00 -8.06 -1.42
C ASP A 394 30.85 -9.10 -2.18
N GLU A 395 30.24 -9.86 -3.09
CA GLU A 395 30.93 -10.88 -3.91
C GLU A 395 32.00 -10.29 -4.83
N ARG A 396 31.91 -9.01 -5.15
CA ARG A 396 32.86 -8.27 -6.00
C ARG A 396 33.81 -7.36 -5.22
N GLU A 397 33.72 -7.37 -3.89
CA GLU A 397 34.55 -6.53 -3.02
C GLU A 397 34.50 -5.04 -3.38
N ILE A 398 33.36 -4.56 -3.89
CA ILE A 398 33.18 -3.15 -4.31
C ILE A 398 33.12 -2.22 -3.10
N ILE A 399 32.60 -2.73 -1.97
CA ILE A 399 32.52 -1.97 -0.72
C ILE A 399 33.80 -2.18 0.08
N ASN A 400 34.47 -1.07 0.42
CA ASN A 400 35.66 -1.07 1.25
C ASN A 400 35.46 -1.78 2.60
N ASN A 401 36.49 -2.47 3.08
CA ASN A 401 36.45 -3.24 4.31
C ASN A 401 36.18 -2.39 5.57
N GLU A 402 36.54 -1.10 5.52
CA GLU A 402 36.32 -0.12 6.59
C GLU A 402 34.83 0.26 6.77
N GLN A 403 33.97 -0.04 5.78
CA GLN A 403 32.54 0.16 5.88
C GLN A 403 31.92 -0.93 6.76
N ASN A 404 31.50 -0.56 7.97
CA ASN A 404 30.81 -1.47 8.90
C ASN A 404 29.30 -1.16 9.02
N GLY A 405 28.91 0.10 8.79
CA GLY A 405 27.51 0.50 8.86
C GLY A 405 26.68 -0.21 7.78
N PHE A 406 25.55 -0.79 8.18
CA PHE A 406 24.60 -1.48 7.29
C PHE A 406 25.14 -2.73 6.57
N MET A 407 26.31 -3.23 6.95
CA MET A 407 26.89 -4.46 6.40
C MET A 407 26.54 -5.67 7.27
N LYS A 408 26.22 -6.81 6.64
CA LYS A 408 25.92 -8.05 7.36
C LYS A 408 27.17 -8.55 8.08
N GLY A 409 27.00 -8.98 9.34
CA GLY A 409 28.12 -9.51 10.15
C GLY A 409 29.08 -8.47 10.70
N LYS A 410 28.85 -7.18 10.44
CA LYS A 410 29.62 -6.06 11.01
C LYS A 410 28.76 -5.26 11.98
N SER A 411 29.42 -4.61 12.94
CA SER A 411 28.77 -3.88 14.04
C SER A 411 29.53 -2.60 14.37
N THR A 412 28.92 -1.76 15.22
CA THR A 412 29.59 -0.58 15.77
C THR A 412 30.74 -0.94 16.70
N ILE A 413 30.73 -2.14 17.29
CA ILE A 413 31.80 -2.63 18.16
C ILE A 413 33.09 -2.77 17.35
N ASP A 414 33.01 -3.24 16.11
CA ASP A 414 34.18 -3.41 15.24
C ASP A 414 34.90 -2.07 14.98
N HIS A 415 34.14 -0.99 14.77
CA HIS A 415 34.71 0.36 14.65
C HIS A 415 35.36 0.84 15.96
N ILE A 416 34.70 0.60 17.10
CA ILE A 416 35.22 0.98 18.43
C ILE A 416 36.51 0.21 18.76
N SER A 417 36.56 -1.09 18.47
CA SER A 417 37.74 -1.92 18.67
C SER A 417 38.89 -1.46 17.77
N THR A 418 38.61 -1.17 16.49
CA THR A 418 39.62 -0.70 15.53
C THR A 418 40.23 0.63 15.97
N ILE A 419 39.39 1.63 16.31
CA ILE A 419 39.91 2.95 16.72
C ILE A 419 40.66 2.86 18.06
N THR A 420 40.20 2.05 19.01
CA THR A 420 40.89 1.82 20.29
C THR A 420 42.28 1.23 20.06
N LEU A 421 42.38 0.19 19.23
CA LEU A 421 43.66 -0.45 18.92
C LEU A 421 44.64 0.51 18.22
N ILE A 422 44.15 1.33 17.28
CA ILE A 422 44.96 2.36 16.61
C ILE A 422 45.50 3.35 17.65
N ILE A 423 44.64 3.87 18.53
CA ILE A 423 45.05 4.84 19.56
C ILE A 423 46.07 4.22 20.52
N GLU A 424 45.84 3.00 21.01
CA GLU A 424 46.74 2.31 21.93
C GLU A 424 48.11 2.02 21.30
N THR A 425 48.12 1.56 20.05
CA THR A 425 49.35 1.27 19.32
C THR A 425 50.15 2.54 19.08
N ARG A 426 49.51 3.61 18.62
CA ARG A 426 50.17 4.90 18.40
C ARG A 426 50.69 5.51 19.69
N LYS A 427 49.96 5.34 20.81
CA LYS A 427 50.41 5.73 22.14
C LYS A 427 51.67 4.98 22.56
N LYS A 428 51.74 3.65 22.36
CA LYS A 428 52.95 2.85 22.62
C LYS A 428 54.15 3.31 21.79
N CYS A 429 53.92 3.67 20.52
CA CYS A 429 54.95 4.18 19.62
C CYS A 429 55.29 5.67 19.83
N LYS A 430 54.68 6.36 20.82
CA LYS A 430 54.86 7.79 21.09
C LYS A 430 54.57 8.70 19.88
N LEU A 431 53.61 8.30 19.05
CA LEU A 431 53.19 9.07 17.88
C LEU A 431 52.01 10.00 18.21
N SER A 432 52.09 11.25 17.78
CA SER A 432 50.95 12.19 17.83
C SER A 432 49.78 11.65 17.04
N THR A 433 48.57 11.68 17.60
CA THR A 433 47.37 11.11 16.97
C THR A 433 46.22 12.12 17.05
N TYR A 434 45.54 12.33 15.93
CA TYR A 434 44.39 13.22 15.81
C TYR A 434 43.21 12.42 15.24
N VAL A 435 42.01 12.68 15.74
CA VAL A 435 40.77 12.02 15.29
C VAL A 435 39.77 13.09 14.90
N ALA A 436 39.17 12.94 13.71
CA ALA A 436 38.11 13.80 13.23
C ALA A 436 36.79 13.01 13.18
N PHE A 437 35.75 13.54 13.82
CA PHE A 437 34.39 13.00 13.74
C PHE A 437 33.58 13.84 12.76
N ILE A 438 33.21 13.25 11.63
CA ILE A 438 32.46 13.91 10.56
C ILE A 438 31.05 13.34 10.58
N ASP A 439 30.04 14.21 10.66
CA ASP A 439 28.63 13.82 10.59
C ASP A 439 27.92 14.60 9.48
N PHE A 440 27.08 13.89 8.72
CA PHE A 440 26.33 14.47 7.62
C PHE A 440 24.95 14.94 8.08
N LYS A 441 24.68 16.23 7.89
CA LYS A 441 23.35 16.79 8.18
C LYS A 441 22.33 16.17 7.22
N LYS A 442 21.34 15.45 7.77
CA LYS A 442 20.18 14.91 7.03
C LYS A 442 20.60 14.03 5.85
N ALA A 443 21.58 13.13 6.07
CA ALA A 443 22.24 12.35 5.02
C ALA A 443 21.28 11.67 4.03
N TYR A 444 20.21 11.01 4.50
CA TYR A 444 19.25 10.35 3.62
C TYR A 444 18.41 11.32 2.78
N ASP A 445 18.04 12.46 3.37
CA ASP A 445 17.17 13.44 2.72
C ASP A 445 17.92 14.30 1.70
N SER A 446 19.25 14.45 1.85
CA SER A 446 20.09 15.33 1.04
C SER A 446 20.86 14.63 -0.09
N ILE A 447 20.69 13.32 -0.27
CA ILE A 447 21.34 12.59 -1.37
C ILE A 447 20.84 13.09 -2.73
N ASN A 448 21.78 13.44 -3.60
CA ASN A 448 21.48 13.70 -5.00
C ASN A 448 21.23 12.36 -5.73
N ARG A 449 19.97 12.14 -6.12
CA ARG A 449 19.53 10.90 -6.78
C ARG A 449 20.18 10.70 -8.15
N VAL A 450 20.42 11.76 -8.91
CA VAL A 450 21.09 11.69 -10.21
C VAL A 450 22.50 11.14 -10.06
N PHE A 451 23.29 11.67 -9.11
CA PHE A 451 24.63 11.13 -8.83
C PHE A 451 24.59 9.69 -8.30
N LEU A 452 23.61 9.37 -7.45
CA LEU A 452 23.45 8.00 -6.95
C LEU A 452 23.20 7.01 -8.09
N PHE A 453 22.27 7.32 -8.99
CA PHE A 453 21.94 6.46 -10.13
C PHE A 453 23.11 6.39 -11.12
N ASN A 454 23.75 7.51 -11.44
CA ASN A 454 24.95 7.51 -12.28
C ASN A 454 26.07 6.66 -11.67
N LYS A 455 26.24 6.69 -10.34
CA LYS A 455 27.23 5.84 -9.66
C LYS A 455 26.85 4.36 -9.81
N LEU A 456 25.58 4.01 -9.66
CA LEU A 456 25.09 2.63 -9.82
C LEU A 456 25.22 2.13 -11.26
N GLU A 457 24.88 2.94 -12.27
CA GLU A 457 25.01 2.58 -13.69
C GLU A 457 26.47 2.33 -14.11
N ASN A 458 27.39 3.08 -13.52
CA ASN A 458 28.83 2.92 -13.77
C ASN A 458 29.43 1.68 -13.09
N LEU A 459 28.71 1.00 -12.19
CA LEU A 459 29.13 -0.27 -11.60
C LEU A 459 28.77 -1.43 -12.55
N GLU A 460 29.77 -1.95 -13.27
CA GLU A 460 29.78 -3.23 -14.02
C GLU A 460 28.47 -3.63 -14.73
N GLY A 461 27.74 -2.69 -15.33
CA GLY A 461 26.56 -3.01 -16.13
C GLY A 461 25.29 -3.30 -15.33
N ALA A 462 25.12 -2.76 -14.13
CA ALA A 462 23.85 -2.82 -13.40
C ALA A 462 22.76 -1.87 -13.97
N THR A 463 22.76 -1.60 -15.29
CA THR A 463 21.95 -0.55 -15.92
C THR A 463 20.45 -0.85 -15.84
N TYR A 464 20.06 -2.09 -16.17
CA TYR A 464 18.67 -2.53 -16.04
C TYR A 464 18.20 -2.44 -14.59
N TYR A 465 19.00 -2.96 -13.67
CA TYR A 465 18.72 -2.94 -12.24
C TYR A 465 18.59 -1.52 -11.67
N THR A 466 19.44 -0.59 -12.12
CA THR A 466 19.40 0.81 -11.71
C THR A 466 18.11 1.48 -12.18
N ARG A 467 17.68 1.18 -13.41
CA ARG A 467 16.39 1.64 -13.92
C ARG A 467 15.23 1.15 -13.04
N ILE A 468 15.25 -0.13 -12.64
CA ILE A 468 14.22 -0.69 -11.73
C ILE A 468 14.20 0.02 -10.37
N ILE A 469 15.36 0.43 -9.84
CA ILE A 469 15.46 1.16 -8.57
C ILE A 469 15.00 2.63 -8.70
N SER A 470 15.15 3.22 -9.89
CA SER A 470 14.83 4.62 -10.14
C SER A 470 13.33 4.90 -10.29
N GLU A 471 12.55 3.87 -10.63
CA GLU A 471 11.08 3.87 -10.72
C GLU A 471 10.43 3.67 -9.35
#